data_AF-A0A183CIV1-F1
#
_entry.id   AF-A0A183CIV1-F1
#
_cell.length_a   1.000
_cell.length_b   1.000
_cell.length_c   1.000
_cell.angle_alpha   90.00
_cell.angle_beta   90.00
_cell.angle_gamma   90.00
#
_symmetry.space_group_name_H-M   'P 1'
#
loop_
_entity.id
_entity.type
_entity.pdbx_description
1 polymer ?
#
loop_
_entity_poly.entity_id
_entity_poly.type
_entity_poly.pdbx_seq_one_letter_code
_entity_poly.pdbx_strand_id
1 'polypeptide(L)' 'MKEFRDNKDILLEILITRSNKQLRTIKSKYKQLFGHELSAEIASNTKGSYSDLLFTLLKADRDESNKTDRTEAKKVENKK' A
#
# COMPACT_ATOMS: atom_id res chain seq x y z
N MET A 1 1.03 18.74 21.85
CA MET A 1 1.45 17.34 21.74
C MET A 1 2.28 17.22 20.46
N LYS A 2 3.50 16.68 20.53
CA LYS A 2 4.34 16.45 19.34
C LYS A 2 4.09 15.02 18.89
N GLU A 3 3.33 14.83 17.82
CA GLU A 3 3.21 13.52 17.19
C GLU A 3 4.56 13.17 16.56
N PHE A 4 5.31 12.27 17.19
CA PHE A 4 6.47 11.64 16.57
C PHE A 4 5.93 10.59 15.60
N ARG A 5 5.75 10.98 14.35
CA ARG A 5 5.42 10.04 13.27
C ARG A 5 6.65 9.21 12.94
N ASP A 6 6.54 7.89 13.02
CA ASP A 6 7.61 7.02 12.55
C ASP A 6 7.66 7.09 11.00
N ASN A 7 8.85 6.95 10.43
CA ASN A 7 9.04 6.86 8.98
C ASN A 7 8.22 5.71 8.37
N LYS A 8 7.97 4.66 9.16
CA LYS A 8 7.10 3.55 8.79
C LYS A 8 5.65 4.00 8.59
N ASP A 9 5.11 4.82 9.49
CA ASP A 9 3.73 5.33 9.39
C ASP A 9 3.55 6.23 8.17
N ILE A 10 4.57 7.04 7.86
CA ILE A 10 4.57 7.90 6.67
C ILE A 10 4.56 7.05 5.40
N LEU A 11 5.37 5.98 5.35
CA LEU A 11 5.37 5.07 4.22
C LEU A 11 4.00 4.42 4.03
N LEU A 12 3.39 3.94 5.12
CA LEU A 12 2.06 3.33 5.07
C LEU A 12 1.02 4.33 4.54
N GLU A 13 1.00 5.56 5.05
CA GLU A 13 0.10 6.61 4.59
C GLU A 13 0.23 6.88 3.08
N ILE A 14 1.47 6.96 2.59
CA ILE A 14 1.72 7.15 1.17
C ILE A 14 1.19 5.95 0.38
N LEU A 15 1.39 4.72 0.84
CA LEU A 15 0.97 3.54 0.09
C LEU A 15 -0.55 3.36 0.04
N ILE A 16 -1.29 3.71 1.11
CA ILE A 16 -2.76 3.53 1.16
C ILE A 16 -3.54 4.65 0.44
N THR A 17 -2.97 5.85 0.31
CA THR A 17 -3.66 7.03 -0.25
C THR A 17 -3.46 7.23 -1.75
N ARG A 18 -2.58 6.45 -2.39
CA ARG A 18 -2.19 6.64 -3.79
C ARG A 18 -2.91 5.65 -4.71
N SER A 19 -3.23 6.11 -5.92
CA SER A 19 -3.79 5.24 -6.95
C SER A 19 -2.74 4.26 -7.49
N ASN A 20 -3.18 3.20 -8.14
CA ASN A 20 -2.29 2.20 -8.73
C ASN A 20 -1.31 2.84 -9.72
N LYS A 21 -1.79 3.81 -10.53
CA LYS A 21 -0.94 4.57 -11.46
C LYS A 21 0.13 5.39 -10.73
N GLN A 22 -0.24 6.05 -9.63
CA GLN A 22 0.70 6.83 -8.82
C GLN A 22 1.74 5.92 -8.16
N LEU A 23 1.33 4.80 -7.58
CA LEU A 23 2.24 3.82 -6.95
C LEU A 23 3.25 3.26 -7.95
N ARG A 24 2.81 2.89 -9.16
CA ARG A 24 3.73 2.46 -10.24
C ARG A 24 4.74 3.54 -10.61
N THR A 25 4.29 4.80 -10.67
CA THR A 25 5.16 5.95 -10.95
C THR A 25 6.18 6.15 -9.83
N ILE A 26 5.75 6.07 -8.57
CA ILE A 26 6.64 6.18 -7.39
C ILE A 26 7.71 5.10 -7.44
N LYS A 27 7.37 3.83 -7.69
CA LYS A 27 8.34 2.74 -7.82
C LYS A 27 9.39 3.02 -8.89
N SER A 28 8.95 3.44 -10.08
CA SER A 28 9.84 3.76 -11.19
C SER A 28 10.78 4.92 -10.85
N LYS A 29 10.25 5.99 -10.24
CA LYS A 29 11.04 7.16 -9.84
C LYS A 29 12.00 6.86 -8.70
N TYR A 30 11.59 6.06 -7.72
CA TYR A 30 12.47 5.61 -6.65
C TYR A 30 13.68 4.85 -7.22
N LYS A 31 13.44 3.88 -8.12
CA LYS A 31 14.51 3.15 -8.79
C LYS A 31 15.45 4.06 -9.58
N GLN A 32 14.92 5.07 -10.29
CA GLN A 32 15.73 6.04 -11.02
C GLN A 32 16.62 6.90 -10.09
N LEU A 33 16.12 7.27 -8.92
CA LEU A 33 16.83 8.15 -7.98
C LEU A 33 17.85 7.41 -7.12
N PHE A 34 17.54 6.18 -6.70
CA PHE A 34 18.32 5.44 -5.69
C PHE A 34 19.02 4.19 -6.24
N GLY A 35 18.77 3.82 -7.50
CA GLY A 35 19.46 2.71 -8.18
C GLY A 35 19.03 1.31 -7.76
N HIS A 36 18.06 1.18 -6.84
CA HIS A 36 17.52 -0.10 -6.38
C HIS A 36 15.99 -0.05 -6.25
N GLU A 37 15.36 -1.22 -6.15
CA GLU A 37 13.91 -1.32 -6.03
C GLU A 37 13.41 -0.87 -4.66
N LEU A 38 12.34 -0.08 -4.61
CA LEU A 38 11.68 0.31 -3.35
C LEU A 38 11.24 -0.90 -2.52
N SER A 39 10.87 -2.01 -3.17
CA SER A 39 10.53 -3.27 -2.50
C SER A 39 11.71 -3.88 -1.75
N ALA A 40 12.94 -3.74 -2.27
CA ALA A 40 14.14 -4.25 -1.60
C ALA A 40 14.42 -3.46 -0.31
N GLU A 41 14.25 -2.14 -0.35
CA GLU A 41 14.38 -1.27 0.83
C GLU A 41 13.31 -1.57 1.89
N ILE A 42 12.08 -1.90 1.47
CA ILE A 42 11.02 -2.29 2.40
C ILE A 42 11.36 -3.64 3.06
N ALA A 43 11.86 -4.61 2.30
CA ALA A 43 12.26 -5.91 2.85
C ALA A 43 13.40 -5.81 3.87
N SER A 44 14.36 -4.89 3.68
CA SER A 44 15.49 -4.72 4.61
C SER A 44 15.07 -4.02 5.92
N ASN A 45 14.10 -3.11 5.86
CA ASN A 45 13.70 -2.27 7.01
C ASN A 45 12.44 -2.74 7.75
N THR A 46 11.72 -3.73 7.22
CA THR A 46 10.45 -4.21 7.81
C THR A 46 10.41 -5.74 7.88
N LYS A 47 9.61 -6.28 8.82
CA LYS A 47 9.47 -7.72 9.05
C LYS A 47 8.04 -8.08 9.44
N GLY A 48 7.69 -9.35 9.26
CA GLY A 48 6.39 -9.92 9.63
C GLY A 48 5.23 -9.29 8.86
N SER A 49 4.02 -9.35 9.44
CA SER A 49 2.78 -8.93 8.80
C SER A 49 2.77 -7.49 8.30
N TYR A 50 3.55 -6.61 8.95
CA TYR A 50 3.69 -5.22 8.50
C TYR A 50 4.38 -5.14 7.13
N SER A 51 5.44 -5.94 6.92
CA SER A 51 6.11 -6.02 5.62
C SER A 51 5.16 -6.55 4.55
N ASP A 52 4.43 -7.62 4.85
CA ASP A 52 3.49 -8.25 3.93
C ASP A 52 2.39 -7.28 3.47
N LEU A 53 1.90 -6.45 4.39
CA LEU A 53 0.94 -5.38 4.08
C LEU A 53 1.54 -4.37 3.10
N LEU A 54 2.73 -3.84 3.38
CA LEU A 54 3.39 -2.87 2.50
C LEU A 54 3.66 -3.46 1.12
N PHE A 55 4.09 -4.71 1.04
CA PHE A 55 4.30 -5.42 -0.22
C PHE A 55 3.00 -5.57 -1.01
N THR A 56 1.90 -5.89 -0.34
CA THR A 56 0.59 -6.01 -0.98
C THR A 56 0.13 -4.68 -1.56
N LEU A 57 0.24 -3.59 -0.79
CA LEU A 57 -0.09 -2.25 -1.30
C LEU A 57 0.81 -1.85 -2.48
N LEU A 58 2.10 -2.17 -2.40
CA LEU A 58 3.10 -1.80 -3.41
C LEU A 58 2.91 -2.52 -4.76
N LYS A 59 2.21 -3.66 -4.79
CA LYS A 59 1.82 -4.33 -6.05
C LYS A 59 0.99 -3.42 -6.95
N ALA A 60 0.21 -2.52 -6.35
CA ALA A 60 -0.63 -1.57 -7.08
C ALA A 60 -1.59 -2.28 -8.05
N ASP A 61 -2.28 -3.31 -7.55
CA ASP A 61 -3.24 -4.16 -8.26
C ASP A 61 -4.66 -4.06 -7.68
N ARG A 62 -4.93 -3.07 -6.83
CA ARG A 62 -6.26 -2.81 -6.26
C ARG A 62 -7.29 -2.60 -7.38
N ASP A 63 -8.48 -3.16 -7.25
CA ASP A 63 -9.58 -2.82 -8.14
C ASP A 63 -9.94 -1.32 -7.95
N GLU A 64 -9.75 -0.53 -9.01
CA GLU A 64 -10.10 0.90 -9.06
C GLU A 64 -11.37 1.13 -9.89
N SER A 65 -12.05 0.07 -10.31
CA SER A 65 -13.30 0.17 -11.04
C SER A 65 -14.44 0.62 -10.12
N ASN A 66 -15.35 1.44 -10.64
CA ASN A 66 -16.53 1.88 -9.89
C ASN A 66 -17.67 0.83 -9.92
N LYS A 67 -17.34 -0.44 -10.15
CA LYS A 67 -18.31 -1.53 -10.24
C LYS A 67 -18.61 -2.01 -8.83
N THR A 68 -19.69 -1.48 -8.26
CA THR A 68 -20.21 -1.98 -6.98
C THR A 68 -21.15 -3.15 -7.25
N ASP A 69 -20.69 -4.38 -7.02
CA ASP A 69 -21.59 -5.53 -6.91
C ASP A 69 -22.38 -5.39 -5.60
N ARG A 70 -23.58 -4.80 -5.68
CA ARG A 70 -24.50 -4.58 -4.56
C ARG A 70 -24.98 -5.90 -3.90
N THR A 71 -24.61 -7.05 -4.45
CA THR A 71 -24.94 -8.40 -3.99
C THR A 71 -24.00 -8.93 -2.91
N GLU A 72 -22.72 -8.53 -2.86
CA GLU A 72 -21.77 -9.04 -1.85
C GLU A 72 -21.79 -8.21 -0.55
N ALA A 73 -22.12 -6.92 -0.62
CA ALA A 73 -22.20 -6.05 0.57
C ALA A 73 -23.27 -6.54 1.59
N LYS A 74 -24.29 -7.27 1.15
CA LYS A 74 -25.35 -7.82 2.01
C LYS A 74 -24.98 -9.15 2.69
N LYS A 75 -23.93 -9.86 2.24
CA LYS A 75 -23.55 -11.16 2.85
C LYS A 75 -22.85 -11.03 4.20
N VAL A 76 -22.27 -9.86 4.48
CA VAL A 76 -21.58 -9.59 5.76
C VAL A 76 -22.58 -9.33 6.90
N GLU A 77 -23.83 -8.97 6.57
CA GLU A 77 -24.87 -8.62 7.54
C GLU A 77 -25.57 -9.84 8.16
N ASN A 78 -25.62 -10.99 7.46
CA ASN A 78 -26.36 -12.19 7.90
C ASN A 78 -25.52 -13.22 8.68
N LYS A 79 -24.39 -12.82 9.29
CA LYS A 79 -23.60 -13.66 10.22
C LYS A 79 -23.65 -13.15 11.66
N LYS A 80 -24.82 -12.71 12.12
CA LYS A 80 -25.12 -12.58 13.56
C LYS A 80 -25.99 -13.73 14.01
#